data_AF-A0A956F6N3-F1
#
_entry.id   AF-A0A956F6N3-F1
#
_cell.length_a   1.000
_cell.length_b   1.000
_cell.length_c   1.000
_cell.angle_alpha   90.00
_cell.angle_beta   90.00
_cell.angle_gamma   90.00
#
_symmetry.space_group_name_H-M   'P 1'
#
loop_
_entity.id
_entity.type
_entity.pdbx_description
1 polymer ?
#
loop_
_entity_poly.entity_id
_entity_poly.type
_entity_poly.pdbx_seq_one_letter_code
_entity_poly.pdbx_strand_id
1 'polypeptide(L)'
;MSPTRVLIAAGILLLGNTTRASERAAGERTVGEALLEGVVVEVDPEVPDAELTKTWVEERARDVVASLDPPLADGDLVRVVVTGMPYEYRISLSLSQGKVSLSADEQPEPIACSCGSDEMLDRVAQAIIAGAETIAEVAERRRKNQALAEAEAQIAREKAYRQRRDAALAQQDTSYEPTAVGYVGIAFLGVGSMVTISGVAVVAQGDERKAGLAIVGVGLATMTGALTMLVVDVVRCRRDRSRCHGAAWTPVAGCWASRSQGGWR
;
A
#
# COMPACT_ATOMS: atom_id res chain seq x y z
N MET A 1 -24.38 36.80 5.20
CA MET A 1 -24.07 37.59 6.41
C MET A 1 -24.87 37.02 7.57
N SER A 2 -24.22 36.93 8.73
CA SER A 2 -24.64 36.40 10.03
C SER A 2 -24.63 34.87 10.25
N PRO A 3 -23.76 34.37 11.17
CA PRO A 3 -23.61 32.97 11.54
C PRO A 3 -24.36 32.63 12.85
N THR A 4 -24.77 31.37 13.00
CA THR A 4 -25.32 30.87 14.27
C THR A 4 -24.30 29.93 14.92
N ARG A 5 -23.76 30.38 16.05
CA ARG A 5 -22.93 29.64 17.00
C ARG A 5 -23.78 28.61 17.75
N VAL A 6 -23.26 27.42 18.00
CA VAL A 6 -23.64 26.59 19.16
C VAL A 6 -22.37 26.04 19.81
N LEU A 7 -22.18 26.47 21.06
CA LEU A 7 -21.23 26.00 22.08
C LEU A 7 -21.92 24.93 22.96
N ILE A 8 -21.15 24.37 23.93
CA ILE A 8 -21.58 23.59 25.14
C ILE A 8 -21.51 22.07 24.91
N ALA A 9 -20.92 21.18 25.74
CA ALA A 9 -20.12 21.20 26.99
C ALA A 9 -19.49 19.77 27.10
N ALA A 10 -18.25 19.53 27.56
CA ALA A 10 -17.74 19.56 28.93
C ALA A 10 -18.57 18.79 29.96
N GLY A 11 -18.07 17.62 30.41
CA GLY A 11 -18.19 17.21 31.81
C GLY A 11 -18.52 15.74 32.11
N ILE A 12 -17.65 15.15 32.93
CA ILE A 12 -17.96 14.38 34.17
C ILE A 12 -17.36 12.95 34.24
N LEU A 13 -16.40 12.87 35.17
CA LEU A 13 -15.82 11.76 35.93
C LEU A 13 -16.83 10.84 36.64
N LEU A 14 -16.52 9.54 36.70
CA LEU A 14 -16.83 8.57 37.79
C LEU A 14 -15.71 7.50 37.75
N LEU A 15 -14.71 7.45 38.64
CA LEU A 15 -14.64 6.93 40.02
C LEU A 15 -15.21 5.50 40.23
N GLY A 16 -14.30 4.56 40.55
CA GLY A 16 -14.41 3.71 41.75
C GLY A 16 -14.76 2.22 41.60
N ASN A 17 -13.79 1.33 41.90
CA ASN A 17 -13.84 0.21 42.89
C ASN A 17 -12.75 -0.85 42.58
N THR A 18 -11.63 -0.88 43.30
CA THR A 18 -11.33 -1.63 44.55
C THR A 18 -11.35 -3.17 44.43
N THR A 19 -10.12 -3.71 44.31
CA THR A 19 -9.53 -4.86 45.03
C THR A 19 -10.29 -6.19 45.14
N ARG A 20 -9.68 -7.25 44.58
CA ARG A 20 -9.57 -8.54 45.28
C ARG A 20 -8.20 -9.16 45.02
N ALA A 21 -7.43 -9.26 46.10
CA ALA A 21 -6.20 -10.01 46.21
C ALA A 21 -6.46 -11.52 46.04
N SER A 22 -5.53 -12.21 45.38
CA SER A 22 -5.26 -13.63 45.61
C SER A 22 -3.76 -13.81 45.51
N GLU A 23 -3.12 -13.78 46.67
CA GLU A 23 -1.76 -14.27 46.89
C GLU A 23 -1.65 -15.73 46.47
N ARG A 24 -0.63 -16.05 45.67
CA ARG A 24 0.18 -17.25 45.86
C ARG A 24 1.59 -16.96 45.36
N ALA A 25 2.48 -16.91 46.33
CA ALA A 25 3.89 -16.62 46.23
C ALA A 25 4.66 -17.68 45.43
N ALA A 26 5.63 -17.23 44.64
CA ALA A 26 6.92 -17.88 44.49
C ALA A 26 7.94 -16.87 43.91
N GLY A 27 8.65 -16.18 44.82
CA GLY A 27 10.06 -15.84 44.62
C GLY A 27 10.39 -14.73 43.63
N GLU A 28 9.88 -13.52 43.87
CA GLU A 28 10.50 -12.30 43.33
C GLU A 28 11.81 -12.04 44.11
N ARG A 29 12.91 -12.67 43.66
CA ARG A 29 14.26 -12.31 44.08
C ARG A 29 14.62 -10.99 43.42
N THR A 30 14.33 -9.90 44.13
CA THR A 30 14.98 -8.61 43.92
C THR A 30 16.40 -8.69 44.47
N VAL A 31 17.31 -9.23 43.67
CA VAL A 31 18.75 -8.98 43.82
C VAL A 31 19.06 -7.84 42.87
N GLY A 32 19.69 -6.78 43.37
CA GLY A 32 20.20 -5.67 42.57
C GLY A 32 21.27 -6.18 41.62
N GLU A 33 20.82 -6.76 40.52
CA GLU A 33 21.63 -7.17 39.39
C GLU A 33 22.03 -5.87 38.69
N ALA A 34 23.32 -5.55 38.74
CA ALA A 34 23.87 -4.53 37.86
C ALA A 34 23.72 -5.07 36.44
N LEU A 35 22.55 -4.84 35.84
CA LEU A 35 22.23 -5.24 34.48
C LEU A 35 23.32 -4.64 33.59
N LEU A 36 24.20 -5.51 33.10
CA LEU A 36 25.05 -5.17 31.99
C LEU A 36 24.10 -4.87 30.84
N GLU A 37 24.23 -3.68 30.23
CA GLU A 37 23.37 -3.29 29.12
C GLU A 37 23.43 -4.40 28.04
N GLY A 38 22.31 -5.13 27.89
CA GLY A 38 22.15 -6.18 26.89
C GLY A 38 22.55 -7.62 27.27
N VAL A 39 23.11 -7.89 28.47
CA VAL A 39 23.42 -9.28 28.89
C VAL A 39 22.99 -9.57 30.33
N VAL A 40 22.33 -10.73 30.52
CA VAL A 40 21.95 -11.26 31.83
C VAL A 40 22.59 -12.62 32.01
N VAL A 41 23.24 -12.83 33.16
CA VAL A 41 23.95 -14.08 33.46
C VAL A 41 23.29 -14.77 34.64
N GLU A 42 22.89 -16.02 34.43
CA GLU A 42 22.37 -16.92 35.46
C GLU A 42 23.29 -18.14 35.56
N VAL A 43 23.68 -18.49 36.78
CA VAL A 43 24.44 -19.71 37.07
C VAL A 43 23.62 -20.55 38.02
N ASP A 44 23.47 -21.83 37.73
CA ASP A 44 22.75 -22.78 38.57
C ASP A 44 23.43 -22.88 39.95
N PRO A 45 22.67 -22.78 41.07
CA PRO A 45 23.24 -22.91 42.41
C PRO A 45 23.89 -24.27 42.70
N GLU A 46 23.62 -25.30 41.89
CA GLU A 46 24.28 -26.61 42.00
C GLU A 46 25.71 -26.60 41.45
N VAL A 47 26.10 -25.59 40.67
CA VAL A 47 27.47 -25.42 40.18
C VAL A 47 28.39 -25.07 41.37
N PRO A 48 29.51 -25.77 41.57
CA PRO A 48 30.46 -25.42 42.61
C PRO A 48 31.00 -24.01 42.43
N ASP A 49 31.02 -23.25 43.52
CA ASP A 49 31.37 -21.83 43.52
C ASP A 49 30.50 -20.99 42.54
N ALA A 50 29.19 -21.27 42.46
CA ALA A 50 28.25 -20.61 41.55
C ALA A 50 28.32 -19.07 41.56
N GLU A 51 28.40 -18.44 42.73
CA GLU A 51 28.51 -16.97 42.85
C GLU A 51 29.82 -16.42 42.26
N LEU A 52 30.92 -17.15 42.47
CA LEU A 52 32.22 -16.80 41.91
C LEU A 52 32.22 -17.00 40.39
N THR A 53 31.66 -18.12 39.93
CA THR A 53 31.47 -18.43 38.50
C THR A 53 30.61 -17.36 37.83
N LYS A 54 29.51 -16.94 38.47
CA LYS A 54 28.65 -15.85 37.99
C LYS A 54 29.46 -14.57 37.78
N THR A 55 30.27 -14.18 38.77
CA THR A 55 31.11 -12.99 38.69
C THR A 55 32.08 -13.06 37.51
N TRP A 56 32.75 -14.20 37.30
CA TRP A 56 33.67 -14.39 36.17
C TRP A 56 32.97 -14.36 34.81
N VAL A 57 31.79 -14.98 34.72
CA VAL A 57 30.99 -14.98 33.49
C VAL A 57 30.46 -13.57 33.19
N GLU A 58 30.02 -12.81 34.19
CA GLU A 58 29.60 -11.41 34.02
C GLU A 58 30.74 -10.49 33.58
N GLU A 59 31.93 -10.64 34.16
CA GLU A 59 33.11 -9.89 33.75
C GLU A 59 33.48 -10.20 32.30
N ARG A 60 33.56 -11.49 31.95
CA ARG A 60 33.84 -11.91 30.58
C ARG A 60 32.77 -11.45 29.59
N ALA A 61 31.50 -11.53 29.96
CA ALA A 61 30.39 -11.06 29.14
C ALA A 61 30.47 -9.55 28.89
N ARG A 62 30.79 -8.76 29.91
CA ARG A 62 30.98 -7.31 29.79
C ARG A 62 32.07 -6.98 28.78
N ASP A 63 33.22 -7.65 28.86
CA ASP A 63 34.33 -7.43 27.93
C ASP A 63 33.94 -7.77 26.49
N VAL A 64 33.25 -8.89 26.31
CA VAL A 64 32.76 -9.33 25.00
C VAL A 64 31.78 -8.31 24.42
N VAL A 65 30.77 -7.90 25.18
CA VAL A 65 29.75 -6.92 24.75
C VAL A 65 30.38 -5.60 24.37
N ALA A 66 31.36 -5.13 25.16
CA ALA A 66 32.09 -3.90 24.86
C ALA A 66 32.93 -3.99 23.57
N SER A 67 33.24 -5.21 23.11
CA SER A 67 34.02 -5.47 21.89
C SER A 67 33.17 -5.80 20.64
N LEU A 68 31.85 -5.90 20.79
CA LEU A 68 30.96 -6.24 19.66
C LEU A 68 30.93 -5.13 18.61
N ASP A 69 31.07 -5.52 17.33
CA ASP A 69 30.89 -4.65 16.18
C ASP A 69 29.99 -5.36 15.13
N PRO A 70 28.74 -4.92 14.93
CA PRO A 70 28.09 -3.78 15.59
C PRO A 70 27.74 -4.05 17.07
N PRO A 71 27.59 -2.99 17.90
CA PRO A 71 27.11 -3.15 19.26
C PRO A 71 25.66 -3.64 19.29
N LEU A 72 25.24 -4.26 20.40
CA LEU A 72 23.84 -4.62 20.65
C LEU A 72 22.96 -3.36 20.63
N ALA A 73 21.79 -3.45 20.01
CA ALA A 73 20.86 -2.34 19.96
C ALA A 73 20.12 -2.17 21.30
N ASP A 74 19.61 -0.97 21.55
CA ASP A 74 18.85 -0.67 22.77
C ASP A 74 17.67 -1.64 22.97
N GLY A 75 17.72 -2.36 24.09
CA GLY A 75 16.70 -3.34 24.47
C GLY A 75 16.92 -4.74 23.93
N ASP A 76 17.92 -4.98 23.07
CA ASP A 76 18.36 -6.35 22.77
C ASP A 76 18.95 -6.98 24.03
N LEU A 77 18.71 -8.27 24.22
CA LEU A 77 19.12 -8.98 25.41
C LEU A 77 19.56 -10.42 25.08
N VAL A 78 20.77 -10.76 25.52
CA VAL A 78 21.33 -12.11 25.55
C VAL A 78 21.32 -12.59 27.00
N ARG A 79 20.46 -13.55 27.32
CA ARG A 79 20.50 -14.22 28.62
C ARG A 79 21.32 -15.50 28.49
N VAL A 80 22.33 -15.63 29.33
CA VAL A 80 23.22 -16.79 29.41
C VAL A 80 22.89 -17.55 30.69
N VAL A 81 22.62 -18.84 30.56
CA VAL A 81 22.38 -19.75 31.68
C VAL A 81 23.47 -20.82 31.67
N VAL A 82 24.25 -20.91 32.75
CA VAL A 82 25.28 -21.94 32.94
C VAL A 82 24.80 -22.95 33.99
N THR A 83 24.72 -24.21 33.60
CA THR A 83 24.35 -25.32 34.49
C THR A 83 25.38 -26.45 34.41
N GLY A 84 25.31 -27.42 35.34
CA GLY A 84 26.11 -28.64 35.31
C GLY A 84 27.08 -28.79 36.48
N MET A 85 28.05 -29.70 36.31
CA MET A 85 29.03 -30.07 37.33
C MET A 85 30.43 -29.59 36.90
N PRO A 86 31.43 -29.55 37.81
CA PRO A 86 32.80 -29.26 37.41
C PRO A 86 33.24 -30.20 36.30
N TYR A 87 33.78 -29.63 35.23
CA TYR A 87 34.20 -30.33 34.02
C TYR A 87 33.08 -30.92 33.15
N GLU A 88 31.81 -30.62 33.45
CA GLU A 88 30.64 -31.02 32.66
C GLU A 88 29.62 -29.86 32.65
N TYR A 89 29.96 -28.79 31.94
CA TYR A 89 29.14 -27.60 31.86
C TYR A 89 28.13 -27.67 30.70
N ARG A 90 26.98 -27.05 30.89
CA ARG A 90 25.99 -26.79 29.86
C ARG A 90 25.67 -25.30 29.84
N ILE A 91 25.90 -24.66 28.70
CA ILE A 91 25.65 -23.24 28.48
C ILE A 91 24.43 -23.13 27.57
N SER A 92 23.37 -22.47 28.04
CA SER A 92 22.17 -22.21 27.26
C SER A 92 21.99 -20.71 27.08
N LEU A 93 21.65 -20.28 25.87
CA LEU A 93 21.38 -18.89 25.58
C LEU A 93 19.90 -18.71 25.26
N SER A 94 19.33 -17.60 25.71
CA SER A 94 18.04 -17.13 25.22
C SER A 94 18.18 -15.70 24.72
N LEU A 95 17.87 -15.52 23.44
CA LEU A 95 18.01 -14.27 22.71
C LEU A 95 16.67 -13.55 22.63
N SER A 96 16.71 -12.24 22.83
CA SER A 96 15.55 -11.35 22.68
C SER A 96 15.94 -10.04 22.02
N GLN A 97 15.01 -9.52 21.23
CA GLN A 97 15.13 -8.25 20.53
C GLN A 97 14.09 -7.29 21.09
N GLY A 98 14.55 -6.23 21.76
CA GLY A 98 13.68 -5.37 22.56
C GLY A 98 12.92 -6.18 23.61
N LYS A 99 11.58 -6.15 23.54
CA LYS A 99 10.70 -6.89 24.47
C LYS A 99 10.23 -8.25 23.92
N VAL A 100 10.77 -8.67 22.77
CA VAL A 100 10.27 -9.85 22.05
C VAL A 100 11.37 -10.92 22.01
N SER A 101 11.09 -12.08 22.60
CA SER A 101 11.96 -13.25 22.45
C SER A 101 12.03 -13.67 20.99
N LEU A 102 13.21 -14.11 20.53
CA LEU A 102 13.33 -14.75 19.23
C LEU A 102 12.56 -16.08 19.21
N SER A 103 12.14 -16.52 18.02
CA SER A 103 11.41 -17.79 17.87
C SER A 103 12.30 -18.98 18.22
N ALA A 104 11.71 -20.13 18.53
CA ALA A 104 12.46 -21.33 18.92
C ALA A 104 13.53 -21.73 17.88
N ASP A 105 13.21 -21.60 16.59
CA ASP A 105 14.13 -21.92 15.48
C ASP A 105 15.27 -20.89 15.30
N GLU A 106 15.13 -19.70 15.93
CA GLU A 106 16.13 -18.63 15.94
C GLU A 106 16.98 -18.66 17.23
N GLN A 107 16.67 -19.57 18.18
CA GLN A 107 17.47 -19.72 19.40
C GLN A 107 18.68 -20.63 19.14
N PRO A 108 19.86 -20.28 19.66
CA PRO A 108 21.02 -21.15 19.59
C PRO A 108 20.80 -22.42 20.42
N GLU A 109 21.34 -23.53 19.94
CA GLU A 109 21.30 -24.79 20.69
C GLU A 109 22.19 -24.70 21.95
N PRO A 110 21.81 -25.37 23.05
CA PRO A 110 22.65 -25.44 24.24
C PRO A 110 24.01 -26.10 23.95
N ILE A 111 25.07 -25.47 24.43
CA ILE A 111 26.44 -25.97 24.29
C ILE A 111 26.78 -26.84 25.49
N ALA A 112 27.04 -28.13 25.26
CA ALA A 112 27.61 -29.02 26.26
C ALA A 112 29.13 -29.04 26.14
N CYS A 113 29.84 -28.85 27.25
CA CYS A 113 31.30 -28.76 27.29
C CYS A 113 31.87 -29.59 28.43
N SER A 114 32.74 -30.55 28.10
CA SER A 114 33.53 -31.28 29.10
C SER A 114 34.91 -30.62 29.25
N CYS A 115 34.97 -29.51 29.97
CA CYS A 115 36.10 -28.59 29.93
C CYS A 115 36.39 -27.88 31.26
N GLY A 116 37.59 -27.31 31.39
CA GLY A 116 37.95 -26.47 32.54
C GLY A 116 37.25 -25.11 32.52
N SER A 117 37.36 -24.36 33.62
CA SER A 117 36.69 -23.07 33.77
C SER A 117 37.09 -22.03 32.72
N ASP A 118 38.38 -21.97 32.35
CA ASP A 118 38.85 -21.01 31.32
C ASP A 118 38.24 -21.30 29.95
N GLU A 119 38.21 -22.58 29.55
CA GLU A 119 37.58 -22.96 28.28
C GLU A 119 36.07 -22.72 28.33
N MET A 120 35.40 -22.98 29.46
CA MET A 120 33.99 -22.64 29.65
C MET A 120 33.73 -21.14 29.43
N LEU A 121 34.57 -20.25 29.99
CA LEU A 121 34.46 -18.81 29.80
C LEU A 121 34.66 -18.40 28.33
N ASP A 122 35.59 -19.04 27.62
CA ASP A 122 35.79 -18.81 26.19
C ASP A 122 34.58 -19.29 25.36
N ARG A 123 33.94 -20.41 25.74
CA ARG A 123 32.69 -20.86 25.11
C ARG A 123 31.54 -19.89 25.35
N VAL A 124 31.42 -19.34 26.55
CA VAL A 124 30.41 -18.31 26.83
C VAL A 124 30.66 -17.07 25.98
N ALA A 125 31.91 -16.61 25.88
CA ALA A 125 32.27 -15.47 25.05
C ALA A 125 31.88 -15.68 23.58
N GLN A 126 32.25 -16.83 23.00
CA GLN A 126 31.88 -17.19 21.64
C GLN A 126 30.37 -17.27 21.45
N ALA A 127 29.64 -17.82 22.42
CA ALA A 127 28.19 -17.93 22.36
C ALA A 127 27.51 -16.56 22.39
N ILE A 128 28.00 -15.61 23.20
CA ILE A 128 27.49 -14.23 23.24
C ILE A 128 27.71 -13.54 21.88
N ILE A 129 28.90 -13.67 21.28
CA ILE A 129 29.20 -13.09 19.96
C ILE A 129 28.24 -13.65 18.90
N ALA A 130 28.13 -14.98 18.81
CA ALA A 130 27.22 -15.63 17.87
C ALA A 130 25.75 -15.26 18.12
N GLY A 131 25.36 -15.09 19.39
CA GLY A 131 24.04 -14.64 19.79
C GLY A 131 23.74 -13.21 19.33
N ALA A 132 24.70 -12.30 19.48
CA ALA A 132 24.59 -10.92 19.00
C ALA A 132 24.48 -10.86 17.46
N GLU A 133 25.30 -11.63 16.74
CA GLU A 133 25.20 -11.76 15.28
C GLU A 133 23.83 -12.29 14.85
N THR A 134 23.31 -13.30 15.55
CA THR A 134 21.98 -13.87 15.29
C THR A 134 20.87 -12.83 15.48
N ILE A 135 20.92 -12.04 16.57
CA ILE A 135 19.95 -10.96 16.81
C ILE A 135 20.01 -9.93 15.66
N ALA A 136 21.21 -9.52 15.25
CA ALA A 136 21.39 -8.56 14.17
C ALA A 136 20.86 -9.07 12.83
N GLU A 137 21.15 -10.33 12.48
CA GLU A 137 20.66 -10.97 11.25
C GLU A 137 19.13 -11.02 11.23
N VAL A 138 18.51 -11.47 12.33
CA VAL A 138 17.05 -11.52 12.46
C VAL A 138 16.44 -10.13 12.37
N ALA A 139 17.08 -9.11 12.97
CA ALA A 139 16.66 -7.71 12.85
C ALA A 139 16.63 -7.24 11.40
N GLU A 140 17.69 -7.53 10.65
CA GLU A 140 17.80 -7.15 9.25
C GLU A 140 16.77 -7.89 8.39
N ARG A 141 16.62 -9.20 8.60
CA ARG A 141 15.64 -10.03 7.90
C ARG A 141 14.21 -9.53 8.12
N ARG A 142 13.85 -9.19 9.37
CA ARG A 142 12.53 -8.62 9.70
C ARG A 142 12.31 -7.27 9.01
N ARG A 143 13.30 -6.38 9.02
CA ARG A 143 13.22 -5.08 8.33
C ARG A 143 13.03 -5.25 6.82
N LYS A 144 13.79 -6.15 6.18
CA LYS A 144 13.64 -6.46 4.75
C LYS A 144 12.24 -7.02 4.44
N ASN A 145 11.76 -7.96 5.23
CA ASN A 145 10.44 -8.55 5.04
C ASN A 145 9.31 -7.53 5.22
N GLN A 146 9.42 -6.63 6.20
CA GLN A 146 8.46 -5.53 6.40
C GLN A 146 8.47 -4.57 5.20
N ALA A 147 9.65 -4.16 4.73
CA ALA A 147 9.76 -3.28 3.57
C ALA A 147 9.16 -3.91 2.30
N LEU A 148 9.37 -5.21 2.09
CA LEU A 148 8.75 -5.95 0.99
C LEU A 148 7.22 -6.00 1.12
N ALA A 149 6.70 -6.33 2.30
CA ALA A 149 5.26 -6.36 2.55
C ALA A 149 4.61 -4.98 2.36
N GLU A 150 5.27 -3.90 2.77
CA GLU A 150 4.80 -2.54 2.54
C GLU A 150 4.81 -2.16 1.05
N ALA A 151 5.86 -2.53 0.32
CA ALA A 151 5.94 -2.31 -1.12
C ALA A 151 4.84 -3.07 -1.88
N GLU A 152 4.59 -4.34 -1.52
CA GLU A 152 3.50 -5.14 -2.09
C GLU A 152 2.13 -4.53 -1.78
N ALA A 153 1.92 -4.05 -0.55
CA ALA A 153 0.70 -3.37 -0.16
C ALA A 153 0.49 -2.06 -0.94
N GLN A 154 1.55 -1.30 -1.22
CA GLN A 154 1.47 -0.10 -2.06
C GLN A 154 1.09 -0.43 -3.50
N ILE A 155 1.74 -1.43 -4.10
CA ILE A 155 1.41 -1.89 -5.47
C ILE A 155 -0.04 -2.37 -5.53
N ALA A 156 -0.52 -3.11 -4.52
CA ALA A 156 -1.91 -3.56 -4.45
C ALA A 156 -2.90 -2.39 -4.35
N ARG A 157 -2.60 -1.39 -3.52
CA ARG A 157 -3.41 -0.16 -3.40
C ARG A 157 -3.45 0.62 -4.71
N GLU A 158 -2.32 0.74 -5.41
CA GLU A 158 -2.25 1.43 -6.69
C GLU A 158 -3.04 0.69 -7.78
N LYS A 159 -2.91 -0.64 -7.85
CA LYS A 159 -3.72 -1.47 -8.76
C LYS A 159 -5.21 -1.31 -8.48
N ALA A 160 -5.62 -1.36 -7.21
CA ALA A 160 -7.02 -1.16 -6.83
C ALA A 160 -7.53 0.26 -7.20
N TYR A 161 -6.69 1.28 -7.03
CA TYR A 161 -7.02 2.64 -7.46
C TYR A 161 -7.18 2.75 -8.97
N ARG A 162 -6.25 2.19 -9.76
CA ARG A 162 -6.33 2.16 -11.23
C ARG A 162 -7.60 1.43 -11.70
N GLN A 163 -7.89 0.25 -11.14
CA GLN A 163 -9.12 -0.49 -11.47
C GLN A 163 -10.39 0.30 -11.18
N ARG A 164 -10.47 0.99 -10.03
CA ARG A 164 -11.63 1.85 -9.72
C ARG A 164 -11.76 3.02 -10.68
N ARG A 165 -10.63 3.65 -11.05
CA ARG A 165 -10.63 4.74 -12.03
C ARG A 165 -11.08 4.25 -13.40
N ASP A 166 -10.57 3.12 -13.86
CA ASP A 166 -10.90 2.57 -15.17
C ASP A 166 -12.37 2.10 -15.20
N ALA A 167 -12.89 1.52 -14.11
CA ALA A 167 -14.32 1.22 -13.97
C ALA A 167 -15.19 2.48 -13.95
N ALA A 168 -14.75 3.56 -13.30
CA ALA A 168 -15.46 4.83 -13.31
C ALA A 168 -15.46 5.50 -14.70
N LEU A 169 -14.37 5.36 -15.46
CA LEU A 169 -14.30 5.81 -16.85
C LEU A 169 -15.20 4.98 -17.76
N ALA A 170 -15.21 3.65 -17.60
CA ALA A 170 -16.11 2.77 -18.35
C ALA A 170 -17.59 3.06 -18.05
N GLN A 171 -17.93 3.45 -16.82
CA GLN A 171 -19.28 3.91 -16.46
C GLN A 171 -19.59 5.32 -16.97
N GLN A 172 -18.60 6.17 -17.25
CA GLN A 172 -18.82 7.47 -17.88
C GLN A 172 -19.00 7.37 -19.40
N ASP A 173 -18.57 6.27 -20.02
CA ASP A 173 -18.84 5.95 -21.43
C ASP A 173 -20.28 5.43 -21.62
N THR A 174 -21.23 5.99 -20.85
CA THR A 174 -22.66 5.87 -21.14
C THR A 174 -22.90 6.51 -22.50
N SER A 175 -23.30 5.67 -23.44
CA SER A 175 -23.61 5.95 -24.84
C SER A 175 -24.01 7.40 -25.10
N TYR A 176 -23.15 8.14 -25.79
CA TYR A 176 -23.56 9.38 -26.43
C TYR A 176 -24.67 9.06 -27.43
N GLU A 177 -25.91 9.38 -27.08
CA GLU A 177 -26.99 9.43 -28.05
C GLU A 177 -26.95 10.79 -28.73
N PRO A 178 -26.68 10.86 -30.05
CA PRO A 178 -26.67 12.13 -30.78
C PRO A 178 -28.04 12.80 -30.68
N THR A 179 -28.08 14.11 -30.50
CA THR A 179 -29.37 14.83 -30.64
C THR A 179 -29.75 14.95 -32.12
N ALA A 180 -30.93 15.49 -32.43
CA ALA A 180 -31.32 15.76 -33.82
C ALA A 180 -30.26 16.58 -34.60
N VAL A 181 -29.58 17.52 -33.92
CA VAL A 181 -28.49 18.30 -34.52
C VAL A 181 -27.27 17.41 -34.80
N GLY A 182 -26.93 16.51 -33.87
CA GLY A 182 -25.89 15.51 -34.06
C GLY A 182 -26.17 14.57 -35.23
N TYR A 183 -27.39 14.05 -35.35
CA TYR A 183 -27.79 13.21 -36.50
C TYR A 183 -27.70 13.95 -37.83
N VAL A 184 -28.11 15.22 -37.88
CA VAL A 184 -27.95 16.06 -39.06
C VAL A 184 -26.47 16.25 -39.40
N GLY A 185 -25.62 16.47 -38.40
CA GLY A 185 -24.16 16.50 -38.57
C GLY A 185 -23.59 15.21 -39.14
N ILE A 186 -24.00 14.03 -38.64
CA ILE A 186 -23.56 12.73 -39.17
C ILE A 186 -23.99 12.56 -40.64
N ALA A 187 -25.24 12.91 -40.97
CA ALA A 187 -25.75 12.82 -42.34
C ALA A 187 -24.96 13.73 -43.30
N PHE A 188 -24.69 14.98 -42.91
CA PHE A 188 -23.90 15.90 -43.74
C PHE A 188 -22.43 15.49 -43.86
N LEU A 189 -21.83 14.85 -42.85
CA LEU A 189 -20.50 14.24 -42.99
C LEU A 189 -20.51 13.14 -44.06
N GLY A 190 -21.51 12.27 -44.06
CA GLY A 190 -21.66 11.20 -45.06
C GLY A 190 -21.84 11.75 -46.48
N VAL A 191 -22.69 12.76 -46.66
CA VAL A 191 -22.91 13.40 -47.96
C VAL A 191 -21.65 14.15 -48.41
N GLY A 192 -21.03 14.94 -47.53
CA GLY A 192 -19.83 15.72 -47.83
C GLY A 192 -18.64 14.82 -48.23
N SER A 193 -18.47 13.68 -47.58
CA SER A 193 -17.43 12.70 -47.94
C SER A 193 -17.71 12.06 -49.30
N MET A 194 -18.95 11.66 -49.60
CA MET A 194 -19.30 11.19 -50.95
C MET A 194 -19.03 12.25 -52.03
N VAL A 195 -19.46 13.50 -51.82
CA VAL A 195 -19.22 14.61 -52.77
C VAL A 195 -17.73 14.86 -52.99
N THR A 196 -16.93 14.80 -51.92
CA THR A 196 -15.48 14.97 -52.02
C THR A 196 -14.84 13.85 -52.85
N ILE A 197 -15.24 12.60 -52.62
CA ILE A 197 -14.74 11.43 -53.37
C ILE A 197 -15.10 11.56 -54.86
N SER A 198 -16.35 11.94 -55.18
CA SER A 198 -16.77 12.19 -56.56
C SER A 198 -15.97 13.32 -57.23
N GLY A 199 -15.71 14.41 -56.51
CA GLY A 199 -14.87 15.51 -57.01
C GLY A 199 -13.44 15.07 -57.33
N VAL A 200 -12.82 14.27 -56.46
CA VAL A 200 -11.47 13.70 -56.69
C VAL A 200 -11.46 12.80 -57.92
N ALA A 201 -12.49 11.96 -58.12
CA ALA A 201 -12.59 11.10 -59.29
C ALA A 201 -12.66 11.91 -60.61
N VAL A 202 -13.40 13.02 -60.63
CA VAL A 202 -13.48 13.93 -61.79
C VAL A 202 -12.14 14.62 -62.05
N VAL A 203 -11.43 15.07 -61.01
CA VAL A 203 -10.08 15.65 -61.16
C VAL A 203 -9.10 14.64 -61.75
N ALA A 204 -9.18 13.38 -61.34
CA ALA A 204 -8.28 12.31 -61.79
C ALA A 204 -8.47 11.94 -63.27
N GLN A 205 -9.67 12.13 -63.83
CA GLN A 205 -9.97 11.84 -65.25
C GLN A 205 -9.47 12.93 -66.22
N GLY A 206 -9.10 14.11 -65.73
CA GLY A 206 -8.33 15.11 -66.50
C GLY A 206 -9.13 16.07 -67.38
N ASP A 207 -10.36 15.74 -67.78
CA ASP A 207 -11.14 16.56 -68.73
C ASP A 207 -11.74 17.85 -68.11
N GLU A 208 -11.99 17.88 -66.80
CA GLU A 208 -12.64 19.04 -66.15
C GLU A 208 -12.05 19.38 -64.77
N ARG A 209 -10.73 19.58 -64.68
CA ARG A 209 -10.04 19.86 -63.40
C ARG A 209 -10.64 21.01 -62.58
N LYS A 210 -11.12 22.08 -63.23
CA LYS A 210 -11.73 23.23 -62.53
C LYS A 210 -13.06 22.86 -61.88
N ALA A 211 -13.89 22.07 -62.56
CA ALA A 211 -15.16 21.59 -62.02
C ALA A 211 -14.92 20.59 -60.88
N GLY A 212 -14.00 19.64 -61.07
CA GLY A 212 -13.63 18.67 -60.03
C GLY A 212 -13.09 19.31 -58.75
N LEU A 213 -12.22 20.33 -58.86
CA LEU A 213 -11.72 21.08 -57.70
C LEU A 213 -12.82 21.86 -56.97
N ALA A 214 -13.79 22.43 -57.71
CA ALA A 214 -14.93 23.10 -57.10
C ALA A 214 -15.80 22.12 -56.28
N ILE A 215 -16.02 20.91 -56.80
CA ILE A 215 -16.77 19.84 -56.11
C ILE A 215 -16.05 19.40 -54.82
N VAL A 216 -14.72 19.22 -54.86
CA VAL A 216 -13.90 18.92 -53.67
C VAL A 216 -14.02 20.03 -52.63
N GLY A 217 -13.99 21.30 -53.05
CA GLY A 217 -14.15 22.45 -52.15
C GLY A 217 -15.49 22.45 -51.42
N VAL A 218 -16.59 22.15 -52.13
CA VAL A 218 -17.93 22.03 -51.54
C VAL A 218 -18.01 20.86 -50.56
N GLY A 219 -17.41 19.72 -50.92
CA GLY A 219 -17.33 18.55 -50.04
C GLY A 219 -16.58 18.82 -48.72
N LEU A 220 -15.43 19.50 -48.79
CA LEU A 220 -14.66 19.88 -47.59
C LEU A 220 -15.40 20.90 -46.71
N ALA A 221 -16.04 21.89 -47.33
CA ALA A 221 -16.82 22.90 -46.60
C ALA A 221 -18.00 22.27 -45.86
N THR A 222 -18.71 21.34 -46.51
CA THR A 222 -19.82 20.59 -45.89
C THR A 222 -19.35 19.70 -44.74
N MET A 223 -18.24 18.97 -44.91
CA MET A 223 -17.66 18.17 -43.82
C MET A 223 -17.24 19.02 -42.62
N THR A 224 -16.66 20.20 -42.86
CA THR A 224 -16.26 21.13 -41.79
C THR A 224 -17.48 21.68 -41.04
N GLY A 225 -18.54 22.08 -41.76
CA GLY A 225 -19.80 22.51 -41.17
C GLY A 225 -20.45 21.40 -40.34
N ALA A 226 -20.43 20.17 -40.84
CA ALA A 226 -20.98 19.01 -40.16
C ALA A 226 -20.21 18.63 -38.88
N LEU A 227 -18.87 18.69 -38.93
CA LEU A 227 -18.01 18.45 -37.75
C LEU A 227 -18.23 19.53 -36.68
N THR A 228 -18.34 20.80 -37.07
CA THR A 228 -18.62 21.88 -36.10
C THR A 228 -19.99 21.72 -35.44
N MET A 229 -21.02 21.29 -36.18
CA MET A 229 -22.32 20.94 -35.60
C MET A 229 -22.21 19.80 -34.57
N LEU A 230 -21.43 18.76 -34.86
CA LEU A 230 -21.20 17.65 -33.91
C LEU A 230 -20.46 18.11 -32.66
N VAL A 231 -19.41 18.93 -32.79
CA VAL A 231 -18.68 19.48 -31.64
C VAL A 231 -19.60 20.35 -30.78
N VAL A 232 -20.43 21.20 -31.40
CA VAL A 232 -21.40 22.02 -30.68
C VAL A 232 -22.44 21.15 -29.96
N ASP A 233 -22.90 20.07 -30.59
CA ASP A 233 -23.84 19.12 -30.00
C ASP A 233 -23.23 18.46 -28.76
N VAL A 234 -22.02 17.89 -28.88
CA VAL A 234 -21.29 17.27 -27.77
C VAL A 234 -21.03 18.25 -26.62
N VAL A 235 -20.59 19.48 -26.92
CA VAL A 235 -20.31 20.50 -25.89
C VAL A 235 -21.59 20.95 -25.19
N ARG A 236 -22.69 21.16 -25.93
CA ARG A 236 -24.00 21.50 -25.34
C ARG A 236 -24.50 20.36 -24.47
N CYS A 237 -24.37 19.13 -24.95
CA CYS A 237 -24.77 17.95 -24.20
C CYS A 237 -23.98 17.74 -22.91
N ARG A 238 -22.68 18.02 -22.96
CA ARG A 238 -21.81 17.96 -21.77
C ARG A 238 -22.14 19.04 -20.73
N ARG A 239 -22.59 20.22 -21.18
CA ARG A 239 -22.92 21.36 -20.32
C ARG A 239 -24.30 21.23 -19.68
N ASP A 240 -25.25 20.58 -20.35
CA ASP A 240 -26.62 20.42 -19.88
C ASP A 240 -27.14 19.00 -20.22
N ARG A 241 -26.82 18.03 -19.36
CA ARG A 241 -27.16 16.61 -19.56
C ARG A 241 -28.67 16.36 -19.73
N SER A 242 -29.52 17.26 -19.25
CA SER A 242 -30.97 17.14 -19.36
C SER A 242 -31.49 17.16 -20.82
N ARG A 243 -30.68 17.65 -21.77
CA ARG A 243 -31.05 17.77 -23.19
C ARG A 243 -30.67 16.57 -24.06
N CYS A 244 -29.90 15.63 -23.51
CA CYS A 244 -29.32 14.51 -24.27
C CYS A 244 -30.09 13.20 -24.12
N HIS A 245 -31.08 13.16 -23.23
CA HIS A 245 -31.96 12.03 -23.05
C HIS A 245 -33.38 12.51 -23.25
N GLY A 246 -34.06 12.06 -24.32
CA GLY A 246 -35.52 12.16 -24.35
C GLY A 246 -36.21 12.65 -25.62
N ALA A 247 -35.57 12.64 -26.78
CA ALA A 247 -36.34 12.69 -28.02
C ALA A 247 -35.77 11.66 -28.99
N ALA A 248 -36.13 10.39 -28.75
CA ALA A 248 -36.15 9.42 -29.83
C ALA A 248 -36.98 10.04 -30.93
N TRP A 249 -36.30 10.57 -31.95
CA TRP A 249 -36.92 11.06 -33.16
C TRP A 249 -37.37 9.79 -33.90
N THR A 250 -38.45 9.18 -33.44
CA THR A 250 -39.18 8.22 -34.26
C THR A 250 -39.74 9.06 -35.40
N PRO A 251 -39.28 8.88 -36.65
CA PRO A 251 -39.98 9.48 -37.76
C PRO A 251 -41.37 8.86 -37.72
N VAL A 252 -42.37 9.63 -37.29
CA VAL A 252 -43.75 9.25 -37.46
C VAL A 252 -43.96 9.25 -38.97
N ALA A 253 -43.76 8.09 -39.58
CA ALA A 253 -44.06 7.82 -40.97
C ALA A 253 -45.56 8.06 -41.16
N GLY A 254 -45.95 9.23 -41.64
CA GLY A 254 -47.34 9.47 -42.03
C GLY A 254 -47.89 10.90 -42.01
N CYS A 255 -47.25 11.89 -41.40
CA CYS A 255 -47.82 13.25 -41.34
C CYS A 255 -47.17 14.23 -42.33
N TRP A 256 -47.20 13.89 -43.62
CA TRP A 256 -47.10 14.85 -44.72
C TRP A 256 -48.43 14.81 -45.49
N ALA A 257 -49.51 15.31 -44.90
CA ALA A 257 -50.78 15.47 -45.58
C ALA A 257 -51.36 16.88 -45.36
N SER A 258 -51.44 17.60 -46.48
CA SER A 258 -52.30 18.74 -46.82
C SER A 258 -52.46 19.89 -45.82
N ARG A 259 -51.69 20.96 -46.07
CA ARG A 259 -52.19 22.34 -45.92
C ARG A 259 -52.15 23.05 -47.29
N SER A 260 -53.13 22.71 -48.13
CA SER A 260 -53.55 23.53 -49.26
C SER A 260 -55.08 23.56 -49.29
N GLN A 261 -55.64 24.72 -49.66
CA GLN A 261 -57.04 25.16 -49.55
C GLN A 261 -57.40 25.72 -48.16
N GLY A 262 -57.90 26.94 -47.97
CA GLY A 262 -58.41 27.96 -48.87
C GLY A 262 -59.39 28.81 -48.06
N GLY A 263 -59.45 30.13 -48.31
CA GLY A 263 -60.48 30.97 -47.68
C GLY A 263 -60.13 32.44 -47.60
N TRP A 264 -60.32 33.15 -48.71
CA TRP A 264 -60.64 34.57 -48.66
C TRP A 264 -62.08 34.74 -48.19
N ARG A 265 -62.29 35.52 -47.15
CA ARG A 265 -63.45 36.38 -46.94
C ARG A 265 -62.99 37.66 -46.26
#